data_AF-A0ABD6YN81-F1
#
_entry.id   AF-A0ABD6YN81-F1
#
_cell.length_a   1.000
_cell.length_b   1.000
_cell.length_c   1.000
_cell.angle_alpha   90.00
_cell.angle_beta   90.00
_cell.angle_gamma   90.00
#
_symmetry.space_group_name_H-M   'P 1'
#
loop_
_entity.id
_entity.type
_entity.pdbx_description
1 polymer ?
#
loop_
_entity_poly.entity_id
_entity_poly.type
_entity_poly.pdbx_seq_one_letter_code
_entity_poly.pdbx_strand_id
1 'polypeptide(L)'
;MTNIKRAYYYFFYKMYKLIDYTSAISGGAFLTDFKASLAMIALEVWFIASLFNYYTILIDENFIVKKIHFIILGILVLLLSYFTFDNNGIWKDYIKKFDQLPERVNKKGSIFFYAIIIFIIGNFILSLYLLYEIRKN
;
A
#
# COMPACT_ATOMS: atom_id res chain seq x y z
N MET A 1 -10.62 6.31 -18.94
CA MET A 1 -9.99 5.58 -17.82
C MET A 1 -10.92 5.63 -16.62
N THR A 2 -11.17 4.50 -15.96
CA THR A 2 -12.05 4.43 -14.78
C THR A 2 -11.47 5.19 -13.59
N ASN A 3 -12.32 5.77 -12.76
CA ASN A 3 -11.91 6.57 -11.59
C ASN A 3 -10.98 5.81 -10.62
N ILE A 4 -11.19 4.50 -10.46
CA ILE A 4 -10.39 3.63 -9.57
C ILE A 4 -8.93 3.54 -10.01
N LYS A 5 -8.68 3.25 -11.30
CA LYS A 5 -7.31 3.20 -11.86
C LYS A 5 -6.57 4.52 -11.65
N ARG A 6 -7.27 5.65 -11.80
CA ARG A 6 -6.67 6.98 -11.59
C ARG A 6 -6.29 7.21 -10.14
N ALA A 7 -7.14 6.81 -9.19
CA ALA A 7 -6.84 6.91 -7.77
C ALA A 7 -5.64 6.04 -7.38
N TYR A 8 -5.57 4.80 -7.91
CA TYR A 8 -4.44 3.90 -7.71
C TYR A 8 -3.12 4.52 -8.21
N TYR A 9 -3.08 4.98 -9.47
CA TYR A 9 -1.86 5.60 -10.00
C TYR A 9 -1.49 6.90 -9.29
N TYR A 10 -2.47 7.67 -8.81
CA TYR A 10 -2.19 8.86 -8.01
C TYR A 10 -1.57 8.50 -6.65
N PHE A 11 -2.08 7.44 -6.01
CA PHE A 11 -1.53 6.93 -4.77
C PHE A 11 -0.10 6.40 -4.97
N PHE A 12 0.13 5.62 -6.03
CA PHE A 12 1.47 5.18 -6.43
C PHE A 12 2.41 6.36 -6.68
N TYR A 13 1.96 7.39 -7.43
CA TYR A 13 2.73 8.60 -7.66
C TYR A 13 3.16 9.28 -6.36
N LYS A 14 2.26 9.40 -5.38
CA LYS A 14 2.58 9.97 -4.07
C LYS A 14 3.59 9.13 -3.30
N MET A 15 3.44 7.81 -3.34
CA MET A 15 4.41 6.88 -2.75
C MET A 15 5.79 7.02 -3.40
N TYR A 16 5.83 7.08 -4.73
CA TYR A 16 7.04 7.29 -5.51
C TYR A 16 7.74 8.59 -5.09
N LYS A 17 7.02 9.73 -5.07
CA LYS A 17 7.61 11.02 -4.69
C LYS A 17 8.09 11.06 -3.24
N LEU A 18 7.38 10.38 -2.33
CA LEU A 18 7.81 10.26 -0.94
C LEU A 18 9.14 9.52 -0.84
N ILE A 19 9.25 8.37 -1.51
CA ILE A 19 10.45 7.54 -1.47
C ILE A 19 11.61 8.20 -2.21
N ASP A 20 11.34 8.87 -3.33
CA ASP A 20 12.33 9.67 -4.07
C ASP A 20 12.94 10.73 -3.16
N TYR A 21 12.09 11.49 -2.47
CA TYR A 21 12.49 12.52 -1.53
C TYR A 21 13.33 11.95 -0.36
N THR A 22 12.86 10.89 0.29
CA THR A 22 13.60 10.28 1.41
C THR A 22 14.92 9.66 0.95
N SER A 23 14.92 9.06 -0.24
CA SER A 23 16.11 8.43 -0.83
C SER A 23 17.15 9.46 -1.25
N ALA A 24 16.74 10.63 -1.74
CA ALA A 24 17.65 11.72 -2.06
C ALA A 24 18.36 12.24 -0.80
N ILE A 25 17.65 12.29 0.34
CA ILE A 25 18.21 12.72 1.62
C ILE A 25 19.17 11.68 2.21
N SER A 26 18.83 10.39 2.08
CA SER A 26 19.59 9.29 2.69
C SER A 26 20.70 8.72 1.79
N GLY A 27 21.00 9.33 0.64
CA GLY A 27 22.03 8.87 -0.31
C GLY A 27 21.66 7.59 -1.08
N GLY A 28 20.36 7.27 -1.20
CA GLY A 28 19.85 6.02 -1.76
C GLY A 28 18.95 6.16 -2.98
N ALA A 29 19.11 7.21 -3.80
CA ALA A 29 18.25 7.54 -4.96
C ALA A 29 18.39 6.59 -6.17
N PHE A 30 18.35 5.28 -5.91
CA PHE A 30 18.33 4.21 -6.91
C PHE A 30 17.09 3.35 -6.72
N LEU A 31 16.59 2.78 -7.82
CA LEU A 31 15.46 1.84 -7.82
C LEU A 31 14.21 2.38 -7.09
N THR A 32 13.96 3.69 -7.18
CA THR A 32 12.82 4.36 -6.53
C THR A 32 11.49 3.71 -6.94
N ASP A 33 11.34 3.34 -8.22
CA ASP A 33 10.17 2.63 -8.76
C ASP A 33 9.91 1.30 -8.02
N PHE A 34 10.98 0.54 -7.82
CA PHE A 34 10.91 -0.75 -7.15
C PHE A 34 10.57 -0.59 -5.67
N LYS A 35 11.23 0.37 -4.99
CA LYS A 35 10.94 0.68 -3.58
C LYS A 35 9.51 1.15 -3.38
N ALA A 36 8.98 1.98 -4.29
CA ALA A 36 7.59 2.43 -4.26
C ALA A 36 6.61 1.29 -4.46
N SER A 37 6.90 0.39 -5.40
CA SER A 37 6.08 -0.81 -5.62
C SER A 37 6.10 -1.72 -4.38
N LEU A 38 7.27 -1.91 -3.75
CA LEU A 38 7.40 -2.69 -2.53
C LEU A 38 6.63 -2.08 -1.35
N ALA A 39 6.66 -0.75 -1.22
CA ALA A 39 5.91 -0.04 -0.18
C ALA A 39 4.39 -0.17 -0.38
N MET A 40 3.90 -0.11 -1.63
CA MET A 40 2.50 -0.38 -1.96
C MET A 40 2.08 -1.79 -1.53
N ILE A 41 2.88 -2.78 -1.91
CA ILE A 41 2.67 -4.18 -1.56
C ILE A 41 2.63 -4.37 -0.04
N ALA A 42 3.54 -3.74 0.70
CA ALA A 42 3.58 -3.82 2.16
C ALA A 42 2.29 -3.27 2.80
N LEU A 43 1.79 -2.12 2.33
CA LEU A 43 0.54 -1.55 2.84
C LEU A 43 -0.66 -2.47 2.58
N GLU A 44 -0.73 -3.08 1.40
CA GLU A 44 -1.79 -4.03 1.05
C GLU A 44 -1.73 -5.29 1.91
N VAL A 45 -0.52 -5.84 2.11
CA VAL A 45 -0.28 -6.99 2.98
C VAL A 45 -0.73 -6.68 4.41
N TRP A 46 -0.36 -5.53 4.96
CA TRP A 46 -0.76 -5.11 6.30
C TRP A 46 -2.27 -4.93 6.42
N PHE A 47 -2.91 -4.35 5.40
CA PHE A 47 -4.36 -4.22 5.38
C PHE A 47 -5.05 -5.59 5.39
N ILE A 48 -4.67 -6.51 4.51
CA ILE A 48 -5.27 -7.85 4.44
C ILE A 48 -4.98 -8.66 5.72
N ALA A 49 -3.75 -8.61 6.23
CA ALA A 49 -3.38 -9.26 7.47
C ALA A 49 -4.22 -8.74 8.66
N SER A 50 -4.47 -7.43 8.71
CA SER A 50 -5.34 -6.87 9.74
C SER A 50 -6.78 -7.39 9.67
N LEU A 51 -7.31 -7.63 8.47
CA LEU A 51 -8.64 -8.25 8.30
C LEU A 51 -8.67 -9.69 8.78
N PHE A 52 -7.62 -10.49 8.52
CA PHE A 52 -7.53 -11.84 9.06
C PHE A 52 -7.43 -11.85 10.59
N ASN A 53 -6.70 -10.90 11.18
CA ASN A 53 -6.66 -10.73 12.63
C ASN A 53 -8.05 -10.43 13.18
N TYR A 54 -8.78 -9.47 12.60
CA TYR A 54 -10.14 -9.15 13.04
C TYR A 54 -11.13 -10.29 12.82
N TYR A 55 -11.01 -11.04 11.73
CA TYR A 55 -11.80 -12.24 11.52
C TYR A 55 -11.57 -13.27 12.64
N THR A 56 -10.31 -13.48 13.01
CA THR A 56 -9.94 -14.37 14.12
C THR A 56 -10.53 -13.88 15.44
N ILE A 57 -10.47 -12.58 15.71
CA ILE A 57 -10.92 -11.98 16.96
C ILE A 57 -12.46 -11.99 17.09
N LEU A 58 -13.18 -11.73 16.01
CA LEU A 58 -14.62 -11.43 16.06
C LEU A 58 -15.52 -12.60 15.64
N ILE A 59 -15.00 -13.55 14.86
CA ILE A 59 -15.80 -14.57 14.19
C ILE A 59 -15.34 -15.98 14.54
N ASP A 60 -14.04 -16.27 14.41
CA ASP A 60 -13.50 -17.60 14.64
C ASP A 60 -12.12 -17.55 15.29
N GLU A 61 -12.09 -17.68 16.62
CA GLU A 61 -10.85 -17.67 17.42
C GLU A 61 -9.90 -18.82 17.06
N ASN A 62 -10.44 -19.91 16.50
CA ASN A 62 -9.66 -21.05 16.03
C ASN A 62 -9.15 -20.89 14.60
N PHE A 63 -9.39 -19.74 13.97
CA PHE A 63 -8.88 -19.46 12.65
C PHE A 63 -7.34 -19.47 12.65
N ILE A 64 -6.79 -20.36 11.83
CA ILE A 64 -5.35 -20.48 11.61
C ILE A 64 -5.06 -20.08 10.17
N VAL A 65 -4.14 -19.14 9.99
CA VAL A 65 -3.65 -18.76 8.68
C VAL A 65 -2.89 -19.94 8.06
N LYS A 66 -3.57 -20.65 7.15
CA LYS A 66 -2.99 -21.75 6.37
C LYS A 66 -2.20 -21.24 5.16
N LYS A 67 -1.33 -22.11 4.60
CA LYS A 67 -0.53 -21.86 3.39
C LYS A 67 -1.33 -21.27 2.22
N ILE A 68 -2.59 -21.70 2.03
CA ILE A 68 -3.45 -21.20 0.95
C ILE A 68 -3.70 -19.68 1.04
N HIS A 69 -3.79 -19.12 2.25
CA HIS A 69 -3.98 -17.68 2.44
C HIS A 69 -2.74 -16.89 2.00
N PHE A 70 -1.54 -17.40 2.26
CA PHE A 70 -0.30 -16.81 1.77
C PHE A 70 -0.16 -16.89 0.25
N ILE A 71 -0.64 -17.98 -0.37
CA ILE A 71 -0.68 -18.11 -1.83
C ILE A 71 -1.64 -17.07 -2.43
N ILE A 72 -2.84 -16.91 -1.87
CA ILE A 72 -3.80 -15.89 -2.31
C ILE A 72 -3.19 -14.49 -2.19
N LEU A 73 -2.53 -14.21 -1.07
CA LEU A 73 -1.87 -12.93 -0.82
C LEU A 73 -0.73 -12.69 -1.83
N GLY A 74 0.07 -13.71 -2.12
CA GLY A 74 1.12 -13.66 -3.15
C GLY A 74 0.57 -13.43 -4.56
N ILE A 75 -0.54 -14.07 -4.94
CA ILE A 75 -1.19 -13.85 -6.23
C ILE A 75 -1.70 -12.41 -6.35
N LEU A 76 -2.31 -11.88 -5.28
CA LEU A 76 -2.81 -10.51 -5.26
C LEU A 76 -1.68 -9.49 -5.47
N VAL A 77 -0.55 -9.72 -4.80
CA VAL A 77 0.68 -8.93 -4.92
C VAL A 77 1.26 -9.00 -6.34
N LEU A 78 1.28 -10.18 -6.96
CA LEU A 78 1.79 -10.35 -8.33
C LEU A 78 0.91 -9.64 -9.36
N LEU A 79 -0.42 -9.70 -9.20
CA LEU A 79 -1.35 -8.99 -10.07
C LEU A 79 -1.15 -7.47 -10.00
N LEU A 80 -0.92 -6.92 -8.81
CA LEU A 80 -0.71 -5.49 -8.62
C LEU A 80 0.68 -5.05 -9.09
N SER A 81 1.70 -5.90 -8.90
CA SER A 81 3.01 -5.72 -9.52
C SER A 81 2.89 -5.67 -11.03
N TYR A 82 2.09 -6.55 -11.65
CA TYR A 82 1.85 -6.54 -13.10
C TYR A 82 1.19 -5.23 -13.59
N PHE A 83 0.25 -4.66 -12.82
CA PHE A 83 -0.36 -3.37 -13.18
C PHE A 83 0.57 -2.16 -13.05
N THR A 84 1.57 -2.26 -12.17
CA THR A 84 2.52 -1.18 -11.86
C THR A 84 3.76 -1.26 -12.75
N PHE A 85 4.26 -2.48 -12.97
CA PHE A 85 5.35 -2.82 -13.88
C PHE A 85 4.83 -3.27 -15.25
N ASP A 86 3.70 -2.71 -15.71
CA ASP A 86 3.26 -2.95 -17.09
C ASP A 86 4.39 -2.52 -18.05
N ASN A 87 4.76 -3.42 -18.96
CA ASN A 87 5.84 -3.28 -19.93
C ASN A 87 5.70 -2.03 -20.83
N ASN A 88 4.51 -1.43 -20.86
CA ASN A 88 4.19 -0.25 -21.66
C ASN A 88 4.63 1.09 -21.02
N GLY A 89 5.11 1.09 -19.76
CA GLY A 89 5.61 2.32 -19.12
C GLY A 89 4.56 3.40 -18.83
N ILE A 90 3.27 3.06 -18.93
CA ILE A 90 2.12 3.97 -18.81
C ILE A 90 2.14 4.73 -17.47
N TRP A 91 2.62 4.11 -16.40
CA TRP A 91 2.75 4.77 -15.09
C TRP A 91 3.63 6.02 -15.13
N LYS A 92 4.68 6.04 -15.97
CA LYS A 92 5.57 7.22 -16.13
C LYS A 92 4.83 8.41 -16.74
N ASP A 93 3.92 8.15 -17.66
CA ASP A 93 3.06 9.19 -18.24
C ASP A 93 2.07 9.75 -17.21
N TYR A 94 1.59 8.91 -16.29
CA TYR A 94 0.77 9.39 -15.18
C TYR A 94 1.56 10.27 -14.22
N ILE A 95 2.81 9.91 -13.90
CA ILE A 95 3.67 10.77 -13.08
C ILE A 95 3.83 12.15 -13.71
N LYS A 96 4.17 12.22 -15.01
CA LYS A 96 4.27 13.50 -15.73
C LYS A 96 2.98 14.31 -15.67
N LYS A 97 1.83 13.65 -15.82
CA LYS A 97 0.51 14.32 -15.71
C LYS A 97 0.20 14.79 -14.29
N PHE A 98 0.60 14.04 -13.27
CA PHE A 98 0.35 14.40 -11.88
C PHE A 98 1.31 15.48 -11.36
N ASP A 99 2.53 15.55 -11.89
CA ASP A 99 3.46 16.66 -11.62
C ASP A 99 2.94 18.02 -12.12
N GLN A 100 2.05 18.02 -13.12
CA GLN A 100 1.40 19.23 -13.65
C GLN A 100 0.14 19.64 -12.88
N LEU A 101 -0.24 18.92 -11.81
CA LEU A 101 -1.43 19.25 -11.04
C LEU A 101 -1.28 20.60 -10.31
N PRO A 102 -2.35 21.43 -10.27
CA PRO A 102 -2.34 22.64 -9.46
C PRO A 102 -2.05 22.33 -7.98
N GLU A 103 -1.24 23.17 -7.34
CA GLU A 103 -0.77 22.96 -5.97
C GLU A 103 -1.90 22.70 -4.97
N ARG A 104 -3.02 23.42 -5.11
CA ARG A 104 -4.22 23.24 -4.28
C ARG A 104 -4.82 21.83 -4.37
N VAL A 105 -4.84 21.24 -5.57
CA VAL A 105 -5.34 19.88 -5.82
C VAL A 105 -4.34 18.87 -5.25
N ASN A 106 -3.05 19.11 -5.49
CA ASN A 106 -1.98 18.26 -5.01
C ASN A 106 -1.93 18.19 -3.48
N LYS A 107 -2.15 19.31 -2.78
CA LYS A 107 -2.18 19.41 -1.32
C LYS A 107 -3.33 18.61 -0.71
N LYS A 108 -4.55 18.74 -1.24
CA LYS A 108 -5.70 17.94 -0.79
C LYS A 108 -5.45 16.44 -0.97
N GLY A 109 -4.92 16.05 -2.13
CA GLY A 109 -4.61 14.65 -2.39
C GLY A 109 -3.46 14.11 -1.53
N SER A 110 -2.47 14.95 -1.16
CA SER A 110 -1.42 14.56 -0.20
C SER A 110 -2.00 14.25 1.18
N ILE A 111 -2.93 15.08 1.68
CA ILE A 111 -3.56 14.85 3.00
C ILE A 111 -4.27 13.50 3.00
N PHE A 112 -5.05 13.21 1.96
CA PHE A 112 -5.75 11.94 1.83
C PHE A 112 -4.79 10.74 1.74
N PHE A 113 -3.70 10.89 0.99
CA PHE A 113 -2.64 9.89 0.88
C PHE A 113 -2.03 9.55 2.26
N TYR A 114 -1.60 10.55 3.03
CA TYR A 114 -1.04 10.32 4.36
C TYR A 114 -2.07 9.75 5.34
N ALA A 115 -3.32 10.21 5.27
CA ALA A 115 -4.40 9.70 6.11
C ALA A 115 -4.62 8.19 5.89
N ILE A 116 -4.62 7.72 4.63
CA ILE A 116 -4.74 6.29 4.32
C ILE A 116 -3.55 5.50 4.87
N ILE A 117 -2.32 5.98 4.68
CA ILE A 117 -1.12 5.27 5.17
C ILE A 117 -1.17 5.12 6.69
N ILE A 118 -1.46 6.22 7.40
CA ILE A 118 -1.57 6.22 8.86
C ILE A 118 -2.69 5.29 9.31
N PHE A 119 -3.84 5.32 8.62
CA PHE A 119 -4.95 4.42 8.90
C PHE A 119 -4.55 2.95 8.75
N ILE A 120 -3.93 2.56 7.62
CA ILE A 120 -3.52 1.16 7.39
C ILE A 120 -2.51 0.70 8.44
N ILE A 121 -1.48 1.51 8.72
CA ILE A 121 -0.43 1.15 9.69
C ILE A 121 -1.01 1.08 11.10
N GLY A 122 -1.78 2.09 11.52
CA GLY A 122 -2.40 2.11 12.84
C GLY A 122 -3.40 0.97 13.04
N ASN A 123 -4.22 0.69 12.03
CA ASN A 123 -5.16 -0.44 12.02
C ASN A 123 -4.43 -1.78 12.11
N PHE A 124 -3.32 -1.94 11.38
CA PHE A 124 -2.51 -3.16 11.47
C PHE A 124 -1.90 -3.35 12.86
N ILE A 125 -1.26 -2.32 13.41
CA ILE A 125 -0.69 -2.37 14.77
C ILE A 125 -1.77 -2.70 15.81
N LEU A 126 -2.92 -2.03 15.74
CA LEU A 126 -4.05 -2.28 16.63
C LEU A 126 -4.55 -3.73 16.50
N SER A 127 -4.69 -4.24 15.27
CA SER A 127 -5.13 -5.62 15.04
C SER A 127 -4.18 -6.66 15.64
N LEU A 128 -2.86 -6.40 15.60
CA LEU A 128 -1.85 -7.27 16.22
C LEU A 128 -1.92 -7.21 17.74
N TYR A 129 -2.08 -6.01 18.30
CA TYR A 129 -2.23 -5.82 19.74
C TYR A 129 -3.43 -6.58 20.29
N LEU A 130 -4.60 -6.43 19.66
CA LEU A 130 -5.83 -7.12 20.07
C LEU A 130 -5.70 -8.65 19.94
N LEU A 131 -5.10 -9.13 18.85
CA LEU A 131 -4.89 -10.56 18.65
C LEU A 131 -3.95 -11.14 19.72
N TYR A 132 -2.90 -10.40 20.08
CA TYR A 132 -1.96 -10.79 21.12
C TYR A 132 -2.63 -10.83 22.50
N GLU A 133 -3.45 -9.83 22.83
CA GLU A 133 -4.15 -9.74 24.11
C GLU A 133 -5.13 -10.91 24.31
N ILE A 134 -5.91 -11.27 23.29
CA ILE A 134 -6.86 -12.38 23.36
C ILE A 134 -6.15 -13.74 23.50
N ARG A 135 -5.06 -13.97 22.76
CA ARG A 135 -4.33 -15.25 22.82
C ARG A 135 -3.49 -15.44 24.08
N LYS A 136 -3.26 -14.37 24.84
CA LYS A 136 -2.51 -14.42 26.10
C LYS A 136 -3.39 -14.86 27.27
N ASN A 137 -4.69 -14.55 27.22
CA ASN A 137 -5.68 -14.93 28.23
C ASN A 137 -6.18 -16.36 28.00
#